data_AF-A0A8T5ZJJ6-F1
#
_entry.id   AF-A0A8T5ZJJ6-F1
#
_cell.length_a   1.000
_cell.length_b   1.000
_cell.length_c   1.000
_cell.angle_alpha   90.00
_cell.angle_beta   90.00
_cell.angle_gamma   90.00
#
_symmetry.space_group_name_H-M   'P 1'
#
loop_
_entity.id
_entity.type
_entity.pdbx_description
1 polymer ?
#
loop_
_entity_poly.entity_id
_entity_poly.type
_entity_poly.pdbx_seq_one_letter_code
_entity_poly.pdbx_strand_id
1 'polypeptide(L)'
;MTKVLLSHPPRPASHNSSRAMVWVRKNLFSSWSNSLLTIGCIWLMWELIPPLLNWAFLQANWVGSTRADCTKAGACWVFIHERFGQFMYGLYPHDQRWRINLALLIGLV
;
A
#
# COMPACT_ATOMS: atom_id res chain seq x y z
N MET A 1 -60.28 18.16 8.36
CA MET A 1 -59.09 17.97 9.21
C MET A 1 -57.88 17.77 8.32
N THR A 2 -57.17 18.84 7.98
CA THR A 2 -56.07 18.81 7.01
C THR A 2 -54.75 18.78 7.78
N LYS A 3 -54.10 17.61 7.83
CA LYS A 3 -52.74 17.51 8.39
C LYS A 3 -51.76 18.14 7.40
N VAL A 4 -51.29 19.34 7.75
CA VAL A 4 -50.17 20.00 7.07
C VAL A 4 -48.91 19.15 7.33
N LEU A 5 -48.40 18.50 6.28
CA LEU A 5 -47.10 17.85 6.30
C LEU A 5 -46.02 18.94 6.25
N LEU A 6 -45.47 19.29 7.41
CA LEU A 6 -44.26 20.10 7.51
C LEU A 6 -43.08 19.28 6.99
N SER A 7 -42.69 19.52 5.75
CA SER A 7 -41.41 19.05 5.21
C SER A 7 -40.27 19.69 5.99
N HIS A 8 -39.53 18.89 6.75
CA HIS A 8 -38.30 19.33 7.40
C HIS A 8 -37.26 19.69 6.32
N PRO A 9 -36.54 20.82 6.42
CA PRO A 9 -35.51 21.15 5.46
C PRO A 9 -34.41 20.07 5.50
N PRO A 10 -33.88 19.62 4.34
CA PRO A 10 -32.80 18.65 4.32
C PRO A 10 -31.58 19.25 5.04
N ARG A 11 -31.15 18.58 6.11
CA ARG A 11 -29.93 18.95 6.84
C ARG A 11 -28.77 18.94 5.83
N PRO A 12 -27.97 20.01 5.71
CA PRO A 12 -26.87 20.02 4.75
C PRO A 12 -25.96 18.84 5.06
N ALA A 13 -25.69 18.01 4.04
CA ALA A 13 -24.83 16.85 4.18
C ALA A 13 -23.46 17.36 4.64
N SER A 14 -23.09 17.12 5.89
CA SER A 14 -21.81 17.55 6.43
C SER A 14 -20.72 16.88 5.59
N HIS A 15 -19.82 17.69 5.02
CA HIS A 15 -18.69 17.26 4.21
C HIS A 15 -17.97 16.04 4.84
N ASN A 16 -17.59 15.07 4.01
CA ASN A 16 -16.96 13.79 4.38
C ASN A 16 -15.77 13.88 5.37
N SER A 17 -15.17 15.07 5.51
CA SER A 17 -14.13 15.39 6.49
C SER A 17 -14.56 15.12 7.94
N SER A 18 -15.84 15.35 8.29
CA SER A 18 -16.33 15.04 9.64
C SER A 18 -16.36 13.54 9.92
N ARG A 19 -16.72 12.73 8.92
CA ARG A 19 -16.81 11.26 9.03
C ARG A 19 -15.45 10.60 9.18
N ALA A 20 -14.46 11.05 8.39
CA ALA A 20 -13.09 10.56 8.49
C ALA A 20 -12.47 10.89 9.87
N MET A 21 -12.65 12.13 10.35
CA MET A 21 -12.14 12.55 11.65
C MET A 21 -12.79 11.76 12.82
N VAL A 22 -14.11 11.54 12.77
CA VAL A 22 -14.82 10.72 13.76
C VAL A 22 -14.33 9.27 13.73
N TRP A 23 -14.05 8.72 12.55
CA TRP A 23 -13.50 7.38 12.41
C TRP A 23 -12.09 7.27 13.00
N VAL A 24 -11.20 8.23 12.71
CA VAL A 24 -9.82 8.23 13.24
C VAL A 24 -9.83 8.29 14.77
N ARG A 25 -10.64 9.17 15.36
CA ARG A 25 -10.74 9.27 16.83
C ARG A 25 -11.30 7.98 17.44
N LYS A 26 -12.27 7.33 16.79
CA LYS A 26 -12.89 6.10 17.28
C LYS A 26 -12.01 4.86 17.13
N ASN A 27 -11.12 4.80 16.13
CA ASN A 27 -10.33 3.60 15.85
C ASN A 27 -8.87 3.71 16.31
N LEU A 28 -8.21 4.86 16.09
CA LEU A 28 -6.80 5.05 16.44
C LEU A 28 -6.62 5.62 17.85
N PHE A 29 -7.51 6.50 18.30
CA PHE A 29 -7.37 7.23 19.57
C PHE A 29 -8.50 6.91 20.58
N SER A 30 -9.02 5.68 20.55
CA SER A 30 -10.13 5.26 21.41
C SER A 30 -9.77 5.10 22.89
N SER A 31 -8.51 4.84 23.19
CA SER A 31 -7.98 4.69 24.54
C SER A 31 -6.57 5.30 24.66
N TRP A 32 -6.10 5.50 25.88
CA TRP A 32 -4.75 5.99 26.15
C TRP A 32 -3.67 5.04 25.61
N SER A 33 -3.86 3.72 25.75
CA SER A 33 -2.95 2.72 25.19
C SER A 33 -2.92 2.75 23.65
N ASN A 34 -4.08 2.86 23.00
CA ASN A 34 -4.16 2.94 21.54
C ASN A 34 -3.53 4.23 21.01
N SER A 35 -3.65 5.32 21.75
CA SER A 35 -3.03 6.60 21.41
C SER A 35 -1.49 6.51 21.47
N LEU A 36 -0.94 5.89 22.53
CA LEU A 36 0.50 5.68 22.66
C LEU A 36 1.03 4.77 21.54
N LEU A 37 0.34 3.68 21.25
CA LEU A 37 0.71 2.75 20.19
C LEU A 37 0.67 3.43 18.81
N THR A 38 -0.37 4.22 18.54
CA THR A 38 -0.50 4.98 17.29
C THR A 38 0.66 5.96 17.10
N ILE A 39 1.01 6.72 18.14
CA ILE A 39 2.16 7.66 18.08
C ILE A 39 3.46 6.90 17.88
N GLY A 40 3.67 5.78 18.59
CA GLY A 40 4.85 4.93 18.43
C GLY A 40 4.99 4.36 17.02
N CYS A 41 3.90 3.90 16.41
CA CYS A 41 3.91 3.45 15.02
C CYS A 41 4.25 4.58 14.05
N ILE A 42 3.67 5.78 14.22
CA ILE A 42 3.98 6.93 13.38
C ILE A 42 5.45 7.33 13.51
N TRP A 43 5.99 7.32 14.73
CA TRP A 43 7.40 7.60 14.99
C TRP A 43 8.32 6.57 14.32
N LEU A 44 8.00 5.27 14.44
CA LEU A 44 8.76 4.21 13.79
C LEU A 44 8.70 4.33 12.26
N MET A 45 7.51 4.63 11.71
CA MET A 45 7.34 4.90 10.29
C MET A 45 8.19 6.09 9.83
N TRP A 46 8.26 7.15 10.65
CA TRP A 46 9.07 8.32 10.35
C TRP A 46 10.57 8.02 10.30
N GLU A 47 11.06 7.13 11.17
CA GLU A 47 12.47 6.74 11.18
C GLU A 47 12.79 5.76 10.04
N LEU A 48 11.87 4.85 9.72
CA LEU A 48 12.13 3.75 8.77
C LEU A 48 11.87 4.13 7.32
N ILE A 49 10.83 4.91 7.02
CA ILE A 49 10.41 5.20 5.64
C ILE A 49 11.45 6.02 4.88
N PRO A 50 12.00 7.13 5.39
CA PRO A 50 12.98 7.94 4.66
C PRO A 50 14.24 7.18 4.23
N PRO A 51 14.95 6.43 5.11
CA PRO A 51 16.13 5.67 4.69
C PRO A 51 15.75 4.53 3.74
N LEU A 52 14.58 3.90 3.93
CA LEU A 52 14.09 2.86 3.02
C LEU A 52 13.85 3.40 1.62
N LEU A 53 13.20 4.56 1.50
CA LEU A 53 12.95 5.22 0.20
C LEU A 53 14.25 5.67 -0.45
N ASN A 54 15.19 6.20 0.33
CA ASN A 54 16.51 6.59 -0.18
C ASN A 54 17.26 5.38 -0.74
N TRP A 55 17.27 4.26 -0.03
CA TRP A 55 17.90 3.02 -0.49
C TRP A 55 17.17 2.41 -1.70
N ALA A 56 15.84 2.36 -1.67
CA ALA A 56 15.02 1.69 -2.68
C ALA A 56 14.89 2.47 -3.98
N PHE A 57 14.93 3.81 -3.94
CA PHE A 57 14.66 4.64 -5.12
C PHE A 57 15.80 5.60 -5.46
N LEU A 58 16.30 6.36 -4.48
CA LEU A 58 17.24 7.46 -4.73
C LEU A 58 18.67 6.98 -5.01
N GLN A 59 19.13 5.98 -4.25
CA GLN A 59 20.46 5.36 -4.41
C GLN A 59 20.42 4.08 -5.25
N ALA A 60 19.28 3.78 -5.86
CA ALA A 60 19.04 2.51 -6.50
C ALA A 60 19.68 2.42 -7.89
N ASN A 61 20.16 1.23 -8.26
CA ASN A 61 20.74 0.96 -9.56
C ASN A 61 19.64 0.45 -10.49
N TRP A 62 19.16 1.31 -11.38
CA TRP A 62 18.02 1.05 -12.27
C TRP A 62 18.43 0.39 -13.59
N VAL A 63 19.60 0.73 -14.12
CA VAL A 63 20.07 0.30 -15.44
C VAL A 63 21.39 -0.44 -15.29
N GLY A 64 21.49 -1.60 -15.92
CA GLY A 64 22.65 -2.49 -15.93
C GLY A 64 22.28 -3.79 -16.61
N SER A 65 23.27 -4.60 -16.96
CA SER A 65 23.07 -5.90 -17.62
C SER A 65 23.52 -7.06 -16.73
N THR A 66 24.33 -6.78 -15.70
CA THR A 66 24.86 -7.79 -14.80
C THR A 66 24.75 -7.38 -13.34
N ARG A 67 24.82 -8.37 -12.44
CA ARG A 67 24.88 -8.13 -10.98
C ARG A 67 26.07 -7.26 -10.54
N ALA A 68 27.13 -7.21 -11.35
CA ALA A 68 28.35 -6.46 -11.05
C ALA A 68 28.14 -4.95 -11.21
N ASP A 69 27.11 -4.55 -11.96
CA ASP A 69 26.78 -3.15 -12.22
C ASP A 69 26.04 -2.51 -11.02
N CYS A 70 25.63 -3.31 -10.03
CA CYS A 70 24.96 -2.82 -8.84
C CYS A 70 25.96 -2.42 -7.75
N THR A 71 25.85 -1.16 -7.31
CA THR A 71 26.59 -0.63 -6.15
C THR A 71 26.00 -1.14 -4.83
N LYS A 72 26.82 -1.26 -3.79
CA LYS A 72 26.36 -1.66 -2.43
C LYS A 72 25.57 -0.57 -1.69
N ALA A 73 25.43 0.62 -2.27
CA ALA A 73 24.86 1.80 -1.63
C ALA A 73 23.31 1.83 -1.66
N GLY A 74 22.69 1.13 -2.61
CA GLY A 74 21.24 1.13 -2.79
C GLY A 74 20.69 -0.19 -3.32
N ALA A 75 19.39 -0.22 -3.58
CA ALA A 75 18.71 -1.39 -4.13
C ALA A 75 19.18 -1.68 -5.56
N CYS A 76 19.31 -2.97 -5.90
CA CYS A 76 19.69 -3.44 -7.22
C CYS A 76 18.44 -3.84 -8.02
N TRP A 77 17.82 -2.89 -8.72
CA TRP A 77 16.63 -3.17 -9.54
C TRP A 77 16.96 -3.99 -10.77
N VAL A 78 18.18 -3.90 -11.28
CA VAL A 78 18.69 -4.75 -12.38
C VAL A 78 18.50 -6.23 -12.06
N PHE A 79 18.89 -6.66 -10.84
CA PHE A 79 18.72 -8.05 -10.42
C PHE A 79 17.24 -8.47 -10.33
N ILE A 80 16.40 -7.57 -9.79
CA ILE A 80 14.96 -7.82 -9.65
C ILE A 80 14.32 -7.99 -11.03
N HIS A 81 14.69 -7.16 -12.00
CA HIS A 81 14.18 -7.24 -13.37
C HIS A 81 14.58 -8.56 -14.05
N GLU A 82 15.87 -8.93 -13.99
CA GLU A 82 16.38 -10.17 -14.58
C GLU A 82 15.77 -11.42 -13.95
N ARG A 83 15.45 -11.39 -12.65
CA ARG A 83 14.88 -12.53 -11.91
C ARG A 83 13.39 -12.41 -11.64
N PHE A 84 12.71 -11.42 -12.22
CA PHE A 84 11.29 -11.17 -11.96
C PHE A 84 10.42 -12.39 -12.24
N GLY A 85 10.69 -13.09 -13.34
CA GLY A 85 9.97 -14.33 -13.69
C GLY A 85 10.11 -15.44 -12.65
N GLN A 86 11.24 -15.52 -11.95
CA GLN A 86 11.44 -16.51 -10.88
C GLN A 86 10.75 -16.08 -9.58
N PHE A 87 10.63 -14.78 -9.29
CA PHE A 87 9.83 -14.31 -8.15
C PHE A 87 8.32 -14.52 -8.35
N MET A 88 7.82 -14.33 -9.57
CA MET A 88 6.40 -14.51 -9.87
C MET A 88 5.99 -15.97 -10.03
N TYR A 89 6.82 -16.77 -10.70
CA TYR A 89 6.46 -18.15 -11.07
C TYR A 89 7.31 -19.22 -10.37
N GLY A 90 8.29 -18.85 -9.54
CA GLY A 90 9.17 -19.81 -8.88
C GLY A 90 10.02 -20.63 -9.87
N LEU A 91 10.16 -21.93 -9.60
CA LEU A 91 10.83 -22.90 -10.48
C LEU A 91 9.95 -23.37 -11.66
N TYR A 92 8.84 -22.69 -11.94
CA TYR A 92 7.92 -23.13 -12.99
C TYR A 92 8.53 -22.92 -14.39
N PRO A 93 8.48 -23.95 -15.27
CA PRO A 93 9.01 -23.87 -16.62
C PRO A 93 8.43 -22.70 -17.40
N HIS A 94 9.28 -21.97 -18.13
CA HIS A 94 8.88 -20.75 -18.85
C HIS A 94 7.76 -21.01 -19.88
N ASP A 95 7.85 -22.13 -20.58
CA ASP A 95 6.91 -22.63 -21.58
C ASP A 95 5.53 -22.99 -21.00
N GLN A 96 5.46 -23.27 -19.69
CA GLN A 96 4.21 -23.66 -19.05
C GLN A 96 3.50 -22.52 -18.32
N ARG A 97 4.16 -21.36 -18.10
CA ARG A 97 3.63 -20.25 -17.26
C ARG A 97 2.22 -19.79 -17.62
N TRP A 98 1.81 -19.97 -18.89
CA TRP A 98 0.44 -19.72 -19.34
C TRP A 98 -0.63 -20.46 -18.52
N ARG A 99 -0.32 -21.64 -17.97
CA ARG A 99 -1.24 -22.43 -17.13
C ARG A 99 -1.58 -21.71 -15.83
N ILE A 100 -0.58 -21.10 -15.19
CA ILE A 100 -0.77 -20.31 -13.96
C ILE A 100 -1.58 -19.05 -14.28
N ASN A 101 -1.27 -18.37 -15.38
CA ASN A 101 -1.98 -17.16 -15.81
C ASN A 101 -3.46 -17.44 -16.14
N LEU A 102 -3.75 -18.57 -16.80
CA LEU A 102 -5.12 -19.01 -17.04
C LEU A 102 -5.85 -19.40 -15.76
N ALA A 103 -5.21 -20.14 -14.86
CA ALA A 103 -5.81 -20.51 -13.59
C ALA A 103 -6.21 -19.27 -12.77
N LEU A 104 -5.34 -18.25 -12.75
CA LEU A 104 -5.63 -16.97 -12.13
C LEU A 104 -6.82 -16.27 -12.79
N LEU A 105 -6.84 -16.18 -14.13
CA LEU A 105 -7.92 -15.55 -14.88
C LEU A 105 -9.28 -16.22 -14.65
N ILE A 106 -9.31 -17.55 -14.67
CA ILE A 106 -10.56 -18.32 -14.47
C ILE A 106 -11.03 -18.22 -13.02
N GLY A 107 -10.13 -18.29 -12.04
CA GLY A 107 -10.51 -18.25 -10.62
C GLY A 107 -10.85 -16.86 -10.08
N LEU A 108 -10.49 -15.79 -10.80
CA LEU A 108 -10.82 -14.41 -10.43
C LEU A 108 -12.23 -13.98 -10.92
N VAL A 109 -12.79 -14.69 -11.91
CA VAL A 109 -14.16 -14.50 -12.44
C VAL A 109 -15.16 -15.24 -11.56
#